data_AF-A0A382IXZ0-F1
#
_entry.id   AF-A0A382IXZ0-F1
#
_cell.length_a   1.000
_cell.length_b   1.000
_cell.length_c   1.000
_cell.angle_alpha   90.00
_cell.angle_beta   90.00
_cell.angle_gamma   90.00
#
_symmetry.space_group_name_H-M   'P 1'
#
loop_
_entity.id
_entity.type
_entity.pdbx_description
1 polymer ?
#
loop_
_entity_poly.entity_id
_entity_poly.type
_entity_poly.pdbx_seq_one_letter_code
_entity_poly.pdbx_strand_id
1 'polypeptide(L)' 'MYTSFFGLNEKPFTITPDPRYLFMSERHGEGLAHLVYGVTDSGGFIQLTGEVGTGKTMLVRTLLGQLPPEGDIALILNP' A
#
# COMPACT_ATOMS: atom_id res chain seq x y z
N MET A 1 -26.50 2.07 -10.89
CA MET A 1 -26.90 2.78 -12.13
C MET A 1 -25.69 3.03 -13.03
N TYR A 2 -24.70 3.85 -12.63
CA TYR A 2 -23.48 4.05 -13.43
C TYR A 2 -22.59 2.80 -13.55
N THR A 3 -22.44 2.02 -12.47
CA THR A 3 -21.64 0.79 -12.48
C THR A 3 -22.17 -0.21 -13.49
N SER A 4 -23.48 -0.50 -13.45
CA SER A 4 -24.15 -1.39 -14.40
C SER A 4 -24.10 -0.88 -15.84
N PHE A 5 -24.22 0.43 -16.07
CA PHE A 5 -24.14 1.03 -17.41
C PHE A 5 -22.74 0.89 -18.03
N PHE A 6 -21.67 1.04 -17.23
CA PHE A 6 -20.29 0.95 -17.69
C PHE A 6 -19.64 -0.43 -17.47
N GLY A 7 -20.38 -1.42 -16.96
CA GLY A 7 -19.84 -2.75 -16.65
C GLY A 7 -18.79 -2.75 -15.53
N LEU A 8 -18.85 -1.81 -14.59
CA LEU A 8 -17.92 -1.71 -13.48
C LEU A 8 -18.41 -2.53 -12.28
N ASN A 9 -17.47 -3.18 -11.60
CA ASN A 9 -17.75 -3.95 -10.38
C ASN A 9 -18.01 -3.06 -9.16
N GLU A 10 -17.49 -1.83 -9.16
CA GLU A 10 -17.64 -0.88 -8.07
C GLU A 10 -17.64 0.57 -8.58
N LYS A 11 -17.89 1.52 -7.67
CA LYS A 11 -17.90 2.95 -8.00
C LYS A 11 -16.50 3.38 -8.45
N PRO A 12 -16.33 3.92 -9.67
CA PRO A 12 -15.04 4.41 -10.11
C PRO A 12 -14.66 5.73 -9.41
N PHE A 13 -13.37 6.09 -9.44
CA PHE A 13 -12.82 7.38 -8.99
C PHE A 13 -13.11 7.73 -7.52
N THR A 14 -12.93 6.77 -6.61
CA THR A 14 -12.97 7.06 -5.17
C THR A 14 -11.81 7.97 -4.77
N ILE A 15 -12.08 8.91 -3.85
CA ILE A 15 -11.04 9.83 -3.34
C ILE A 15 -10.00 9.07 -2.50
N THR A 16 -10.46 8.04 -1.79
CA THR A 16 -9.58 7.19 -0.99
C THR A 16 -8.83 6.22 -1.90
N PRO A 17 -7.49 6.21 -1.89
CA PRO A 17 -6.70 5.21 -2.59
C PRO A 17 -6.97 3.80 -2.05
N ASP A 18 -7.15 2.84 -2.93
CA ASP A 18 -7.42 1.45 -2.58
C ASP A 18 -6.26 0.54 -3.02
N PRO A 19 -5.53 -0.10 -2.07
CA PRO A 19 -4.42 -1.01 -2.32
C PRO A 19 -4.66 -2.06 -3.41
N ARG A 20 -5.92 -2.52 -3.61
CA ARG A 20 -6.30 -3.50 -4.63
C ARG A 20 -6.00 -3.04 -6.06
N TYR A 21 -5.91 -1.73 -6.25
CA TYR A 21 -5.64 -1.08 -7.53
C TYR A 21 -4.21 -0.52 -7.63
N LEU A 22 -3.29 -0.96 -6.77
CA LEU A 22 -1.87 -0.60 -6.89
C LEU A 22 -1.33 -1.08 -8.24
N PHE A 23 -0.89 -0.15 -9.08
CA PHE A 23 -0.05 -0.49 -10.21
C PHE A 23 1.37 -0.77 -9.70
N MET A 24 1.77 -2.05 -9.71
CA MET A 24 3.11 -2.47 -9.34
C MET A 24 4.13 -2.10 -10.40
N SER A 25 4.51 -0.81 -10.44
CA SER A 25 5.69 -0.40 -11.19
C SER A 25 6.95 -1.02 -10.60
N GLU A 26 8.03 -1.08 -11.37
CA GLU A 26 9.33 -1.58 -10.91
C GLU A 26 9.77 -0.91 -9.60
N ARG A 27 9.66 0.43 -9.53
CA ARG A 27 10.01 1.21 -8.33
C ARG A 27 9.11 0.92 -7.13
N HIS A 28 7.82 0.68 -7.37
CA HIS A 28 6.89 0.30 -6.29
C HIS A 28 7.18 -1.12 -5.79
N GLY A 29 7.50 -2.04 -6.71
CA GLY A 29 7.90 -3.41 -6.40
C GLY A 29 9.18 -3.47 -5.55
N GLU A 30 10.23 -2.77 -5.97
CA GLU A 30 11.48 -2.66 -5.21
C GLU A 30 11.25 -2.07 -3.81
N GLY A 31 10.51 -0.96 -3.74
CA GLY A 31 10.18 -0.32 -2.47
C GLY A 31 9.42 -1.24 -1.52
N LEU A 32 8.43 -1.98 -2.04
CA LEU A 32 7.68 -2.95 -1.23
C LEU A 32 8.54 -4.13 -0.79
N ALA A 33 9.39 -4.67 -1.66
CA ALA A 33 10.28 -5.77 -1.33
C ALA A 33 11.25 -5.39 -0.19
N HIS A 34 11.79 -4.17 -0.22
CA HIS A 34 12.62 -3.66 0.88
C HIS A 34 11.85 -3.51 2.19
N LEU A 35 10.60 -3.04 2.13
CA LEU A 35 9.75 -2.95 3.32
C LEU A 35 9.46 -4.33 3.92
N VAL A 36 9.06 -5.30 3.09
CA VAL A 36 8.79 -6.68 3.54
C VAL A 36 10.03 -7.27 4.18
N TYR A 37 11.17 -7.22 3.47
CA TYR A 37 12.43 -7.75 3.97
C TYR A 37 12.85 -7.14 5.30
N GLY A 38 12.74 -5.82 5.44
CA GLY A 38 13.10 -5.14 6.68
C GLY A 38 12.18 -5.48 7.85
N VAL A 39 10.91 -5.81 7.62
CA VAL A 39 10.01 -6.25 8.71
C VAL A 39 10.26 -7.70 9.10
N THR A 40 10.64 -8.57 8.16
CA THR A 40 10.76 -10.02 8.42
C THR A 40 12.13 -10.46 8.92
N ASP A 41 13.22 -9.86 8.42
CA ASP A 41 14.58 -10.41 8.57
C ASP A 41 15.54 -9.47 9.32
N SER A 42 15.29 -8.16 9.27
CA SER A 42 16.15 -7.12 9.85
C SER A 42 15.39 -6.29 10.87
N GLY A 43 15.20 -6.83 12.08
CA GLY A 43 14.60 -6.08 13.19
C GLY A 43 15.25 -4.69 13.36
N GLY A 44 14.44 -3.63 13.40
CA GLY A 44 14.92 -2.25 13.41
C GLY A 44 13.85 -1.25 12.97
N PHE A 45 14.27 -0.18 12.28
CA PHE A 45 13.40 0.85 11.72
C PHE A 45 13.63 1.01 10.22
N ILE A 46 12.55 1.16 9.45
CA ILE A 46 12.59 1.42 8.00
C ILE A 46 11.97 2.77 7.73
N GLN A 47 12.62 3.59 6.91
CA GLN A 47 12.11 4.89 6.48
C GLN A 47 11.84 4.88 4.98
N LEU A 48 10.58 5.04 4.59
CA LEU A 48 10.18 5.23 3.20
C LEU A 48 10.12 6.72 2.86
N THR A 49 10.99 7.18 1.97
CA THR A 49 11.06 8.58 1.52
C THR A 49 10.62 8.72 0.06
N GLY A 50 10.34 9.96 -0.34
CA GLY A 50 9.91 10.28 -1.69
C GLY A 50 9.04 11.54 -1.72
N GLU A 51 8.86 12.11 -2.91
CA GLU A 51 8.09 13.34 -3.11
C GLU A 51 6.58 13.15 -2.83
N VAL A 52 5.83 14.25 -2.80
CA VAL A 52 4.37 14.22 -2.69
C VAL A 52 3.80 13.46 -3.88
N GLY A 53 2.83 12.57 -3.64
CA GLY A 53 2.18 11.80 -4.70
C GLY A 53 2.94 10.56 -5.20
N THR A 54 4.11 10.23 -4.67
CA THR A 54 4.89 9.04 -5.14
C THR A 54 4.37 7.69 -4.66
N GLY A 55 3.26 7.65 -3.92
CA GLY A 55 2.63 6.41 -3.47
C GLY A 55 3.18 5.84 -2.15
N LYS A 56 3.87 6.65 -1.32
CA LYS A 56 4.38 6.20 0.00
C LYS A 56 3.32 5.56 0.88
N THR A 57 2.20 6.26 1.10
CA THR A 57 1.06 5.77 1.89
C THR A 57 0.44 4.52 1.28
N MET A 58 0.43 4.44 -0.04
CA MET A 58 -0.09 3.29 -0.78
C MET A 58 0.77 2.04 -0.56
N LEU A 59 2.10 2.18 -0.61
CA LEU A 59 3.04 1.10 -0.33
C LEU A 59 2.92 0.61 1.11
N VAL A 60 2.83 1.52 2.09
CA VAL A 60 2.62 1.14 3.50
C VAL A 60 1.30 0.37 3.67
N ARG A 61 0.20 0.84 3.07
CA ARG A 61 -1.08 0.12 3.13
C ARG A 61 -1.04 -1.25 2.44
N THR A 62 -0.26 -1.37 1.37
CA THR A 62 -0.06 -2.64 0.66
C THR A 62 0.75 -3.62 1.50
N LEU A 63 1.82 -3.13 2.16
CA LEU A 63 2.63 -3.92 3.09
C LEU A 63 1.74 -4.54 4.19
N LEU A 64 0.84 -3.76 4.80
CA LEU A 64 -0.05 -4.27 5.85
C LEU A 64 -0.90 -5.46 5.41
N GLY A 65 -1.22 -5.58 4.12
CA GLY A 65 -1.94 -6.73 3.57
C GLY A 65 -1.06 -7.95 3.26
N GLN A 66 0.27 -7.81 3.31
CA GLN A 66 1.24 -8.88 3.02
C GLN A 66 2.02 -9.35 4.25
N LEU A 67 1.91 -8.64 5.38
CA LEU A 67 2.57 -9.05 6.61
C LEU A 67 1.99 -10.38 7.12
N PRO A 68 2.84 -11.28 7.65
CA PRO A 68 2.38 -12.53 8.23
C PRO A 68 1.42 -12.25 9.42
N PRO A 69 0.50 -13.17 9.72
CA PRO A 69 -0.44 -13.02 10.84
C PRO A 69 0.24 -13.06 12.22
N GLU A 70 1.55 -13.29 12.25
CA GLU A 70 2.38 -13.38 13.44
C GLU A 70 2.81 -11.97 13.87
N GLY A 71 2.08 -11.40 14.83
CA GLY A 71 2.42 -10.12 15.45
C GLY A 71 1.27 -9.12 15.48
N ASP A 72 1.32 -8.23 16.48
CA ASP A 72 0.34 -7.14 16.61
C ASP A 72 0.76 -5.95 15.73
N ILE A 73 -0.17 -5.49 14.89
CA ILE A 73 0.06 -4.37 13.95
C ILE A 73 -0.65 -3.12 14.45
N ALA A 74 0.09 -2.02 14.57
CA ALA A 74 -0.46 -0.69 14.82
C ALA A 74 -0.09 0.27 13.68
N LEU A 75 -1.09 0.95 13.11
CA LEU A 75 -0.89 2.01 12.12
C LEU A 75 -1.19 3.37 12.76
N ILE A 76 -0.16 4.19 12.93
CA ILE A 76 -0.28 5.57 13.42
C ILE A 76 -0.30 6.50 12.21
N LEU A 77 -1.42 7.21 12.02
CA LEU A 77 -1.57 8.23 10.99
C LEU A 77 -1.59 9.60 11.67
N ASN A 78 -0.75 10.52 11.20
CA ASN A 78 -0.84 11.92 11.59
C ASN A 78 -1.62 12.69 10.49
N PRO A 79 -2.82 13.20 10.79
CA PRO A 79 -3.62 13.98 9.82
C PRO A 79 -2.98 15.33 9.46
#